data_AF-A0AAV9ISG3-F1
#
_entry.id   AF-A0AAV9ISG3-F1
#
_cell.length_a   1.000
_cell.length_b   1.000
_cell.length_c   1.000
_cell.angle_alpha   90.00
_cell.angle_beta   90.00
_cell.angle_gamma   90.00
#
_symmetry.space_group_name_H-M   'P 1'
#
loop_
_entity.id
_entity.type
_entity.pdbx_description
1 polymer ?
#
loop_
_entity_poly.entity_id
_entity_poly.type
_entity_poly.pdbx_seq_one_letter_code
_entity_poly.pdbx_strand_id
1 'polypeptide(L)'
;MVEATRWGREVNGIGRREAEESEGALCGDDVWNGIGESARRPADAPQRTGSGGGAASEVTPEEGEGWRGTGFTRWDAIGEAHWNSSPGCDLNDQIEQLQQAVSDEVCAPELLPFAERLVADVQAVLQYQQQQLGQVHADTANGIVSAIGDRLAQHLQRQDCMRVRYALRNYYRVRLWKAQRHATHYLRESQSDPRCLSPLEEAFLRRYQRNMVHHLNESFLKHVPEPLRRLDDVERNQSGHGTELNMVTAPDLDEYVVARFVHPCELDLAATGQSLPQAFPFRQGDVFCLRYRFVRDALLRGDVELI
;
A
#
# COMPACT_ATOMS: atom_id res chain seq x y z
N MET A 1 -16.26 -66.73 23.49
CA MET A 1 -16.24 -66.46 22.03
C MET A 1 -15.46 -65.16 21.87
N VAL A 2 -14.13 -65.12 21.70
CA VAL A 2 -13.30 -65.78 20.65
C VAL A 2 -13.95 -65.45 19.30
N GLU A 3 -13.42 -64.60 18.42
CA GLU A 3 -12.07 -64.67 17.87
C GLU A 3 -11.68 -63.36 17.15
N ALA A 4 -10.39 -63.02 17.22
CA ALA A 4 -9.71 -62.09 16.33
C ALA A 4 -8.99 -62.91 15.26
N THR A 5 -8.88 -62.44 14.00
CA THR A 5 -7.72 -62.55 13.06
C THR A 5 -8.18 -62.22 11.63
N ARG A 6 -7.59 -61.23 10.94
CA ARG A 6 -6.30 -61.23 10.21
C ARG A 6 -6.48 -61.76 8.78
N TRP A 7 -6.13 -60.95 7.78
CA TRP A 7 -5.39 -61.23 6.53
C TRP A 7 -5.31 -59.84 5.83
N GLY A 8 -4.17 -59.17 5.67
CA GLY A 8 -2.93 -59.63 5.03
C GLY A 8 -2.94 -59.10 3.58
N ARG A 9 -2.36 -57.92 3.28
CA ARG A 9 -0.94 -57.70 2.92
C ARG A 9 -0.63 -58.18 1.50
N GLU A 10 -0.38 -57.25 0.57
CA GLU A 10 0.73 -57.16 -0.40
C GLU A 10 0.47 -55.96 -1.34
N VAL A 11 1.34 -55.01 -1.72
CA VAL A 11 2.78 -54.69 -1.67
C VAL A 11 3.19 -54.29 -3.09
N ASN A 12 3.62 -53.03 -3.21
CA ASN A 12 4.61 -52.44 -4.13
C ASN A 12 4.46 -52.55 -5.66
N GLY A 13 4.77 -51.43 -6.33
CA GLY A 13 5.41 -51.53 -7.64
C GLY A 13 5.36 -50.32 -8.57
N ILE A 14 5.98 -49.20 -8.16
CA ILE A 14 6.94 -48.41 -8.98
C ILE A 14 6.51 -48.01 -10.41
N GLY A 15 6.35 -46.70 -10.60
CA GLY A 15 6.35 -46.06 -11.91
C GLY A 15 6.70 -44.59 -11.82
N ARG A 16 7.99 -44.29 -11.58
CA ARG A 16 8.61 -42.98 -11.87
C ARG A 16 8.26 -42.57 -13.29
N ARG A 17 7.65 -41.40 -13.47
CA ARG A 17 7.88 -40.56 -14.64
C ARG A 17 8.05 -39.12 -14.17
N GLU A 18 9.21 -38.61 -14.53
CA GLU A 18 9.61 -37.22 -14.48
C GLU A 18 8.52 -36.37 -15.14
N ALA A 19 8.12 -35.30 -14.48
CA ALA A 19 7.41 -34.19 -15.09
C ALA A 19 8.24 -32.95 -14.81
N GLU A 20 8.82 -32.48 -15.91
CA GLU A 20 9.75 -31.39 -16.06
C GLU A 20 9.26 -30.09 -15.40
N GLU A 21 10.26 -29.38 -14.89
CA GLU A 21 10.28 -27.98 -14.55
C GLU A 21 9.57 -27.13 -15.62
N SER A 22 8.57 -26.37 -15.19
CA SER A 22 8.21 -25.11 -15.84
C SER A 22 8.10 -24.05 -14.77
N GLU A 23 9.26 -23.51 -14.37
CA GLU A 23 9.36 -22.21 -13.71
C GLU A 23 8.77 -21.15 -14.65
N GLY A 24 7.49 -20.85 -14.47
CA GLY A 24 6.84 -19.71 -15.09
C GLY A 24 7.42 -18.44 -14.50
N ALA A 25 8.41 -17.88 -15.19
CA ALA A 25 8.97 -16.56 -14.95
C ALA A 25 7.86 -15.50 -14.95
N LEU A 26 7.43 -15.08 -13.76
CA LEU A 26 6.81 -13.77 -13.54
C LEU A 26 7.92 -12.82 -13.07
N CYS A 27 8.88 -12.57 -13.95
CA CYS A 27 9.83 -11.48 -13.80
C CYS A 27 9.44 -10.41 -14.83
N GLY A 28 8.55 -9.52 -14.43
CA GLY A 28 8.21 -8.32 -15.19
C GLY A 28 9.06 -7.13 -14.77
N ASP A 29 10.38 -7.31 -14.68
CA ASP A 29 11.33 -6.26 -14.28
C ASP A 29 12.30 -5.83 -15.42
N ASP A 30 12.24 -6.47 -16.60
CA ASP A 30 13.24 -6.28 -17.67
C ASP A 30 12.99 -5.12 -18.64
N VAL A 31 12.07 -4.19 -18.34
CA VAL A 31 11.84 -3.00 -19.18
C VAL A 31 12.67 -1.78 -18.73
N TRP A 32 13.33 -1.83 -17.56
CA TRP A 32 13.83 -0.61 -16.91
C TRP A 32 15.35 -0.45 -16.77
N ASN A 33 16.17 -1.42 -17.19
CA ASN A 33 17.64 -1.32 -17.11
C ASN A 33 18.33 -0.72 -18.35
N GLY A 34 17.59 -0.11 -19.28
CA GLY A 34 18.13 0.32 -20.59
C GLY A 34 18.51 1.81 -20.75
N ILE A 35 18.38 2.66 -19.74
CA ILE A 35 18.62 4.12 -19.90
C ILE A 35 19.73 4.56 -18.96
N GLY A 36 20.96 4.16 -19.27
CA GLY A 36 22.09 4.46 -18.41
C GLY A 36 23.45 4.40 -19.07
N GLU A 37 23.60 4.48 -20.40
CA GLU A 37 24.93 4.62 -21.00
C GLU A 37 24.91 5.04 -22.48
N SER A 38 25.31 6.29 -22.75
CA SER A 38 25.93 6.81 -23.99
C SER A 38 25.81 8.34 -23.98
N ALA A 39 26.74 9.17 -24.46
CA ALA A 39 28.13 9.02 -24.83
C ALA A 39 28.70 10.46 -24.87
N ARG A 40 30.03 10.53 -24.83
CA ARG A 40 30.87 11.73 -24.68
C ARG A 40 30.69 12.72 -25.84
N ARG A 41 30.74 14.03 -25.53
CA ARG A 41 30.91 15.11 -26.51
C ARG A 41 32.26 15.03 -27.22
N PRO A 42 32.33 15.48 -28.48
CA PRO A 42 33.49 16.22 -28.96
C PRO A 42 33.14 17.64 -29.44
N ALA A 43 34.16 18.48 -29.44
CA ALA A 43 34.16 19.91 -29.70
C ALA A 43 34.40 20.28 -31.19
N ASP A 44 34.20 21.58 -31.48
CA ASP A 44 34.74 22.43 -32.56
C ASP A 44 34.04 22.52 -33.95
N ALA A 45 33.29 23.64 -34.12
CA ALA A 45 33.33 24.73 -35.14
C ALA A 45 33.38 24.45 -36.68
N PRO A 46 33.08 25.41 -37.61
CA PRO A 46 32.83 26.86 -37.44
C PRO A 46 31.63 27.46 -38.24
N GLN A 47 31.50 28.79 -38.09
CA GLN A 47 30.52 29.75 -38.59
C GLN A 47 30.35 29.84 -40.12
N ARG A 48 29.14 30.22 -40.56
CA ARG A 48 28.92 30.88 -41.85
C ARG A 48 28.01 32.11 -41.70
N THR A 49 28.55 33.23 -42.17
CA THR A 49 27.93 34.53 -42.35
C THR A 49 26.99 34.54 -43.56
N GLY A 50 25.96 35.37 -43.52
CA GLY A 50 25.06 35.60 -44.66
C GLY A 50 24.10 36.77 -44.37
N SER A 51 24.41 37.91 -44.97
CA SER A 51 23.71 39.19 -44.88
C SER A 51 22.51 39.32 -45.84
N GLY A 52 21.52 40.11 -45.44
CA GLY A 52 20.47 40.71 -46.28
C GLY A 52 19.19 40.83 -45.46
N GLY A 53 18.62 41.98 -45.11
CA GLY A 53 18.59 43.29 -45.77
C GLY A 53 17.19 43.50 -46.32
N GLY A 54 16.31 44.24 -45.62
CA GLY A 54 15.00 44.64 -46.19
C GLY A 54 13.93 45.12 -45.21
N ALA A 55 13.83 46.45 -45.10
CA ALA A 55 12.62 47.28 -44.96
C ALA A 55 11.70 47.14 -43.72
N ALA A 56 11.70 48.22 -42.94
CA ALA A 56 10.68 48.61 -41.97
C ALA A 56 9.44 49.17 -42.69
N SER A 57 8.25 48.88 -42.16
CA SER A 57 7.07 49.72 -42.32
C SER A 57 6.39 49.89 -40.96
N GLU A 58 6.40 51.13 -40.47
CA GLU A 58 5.64 51.59 -39.31
C GLU A 58 4.13 51.40 -39.55
N VAL A 59 3.44 50.86 -38.55
CA VAL A 59 1.98 50.86 -38.45
C VAL A 59 1.61 51.63 -37.19
N THR A 60 0.83 52.69 -37.36
CA THR A 60 0.25 53.53 -36.30
C THR A 60 -0.82 52.79 -35.50
N PRO A 61 -1.05 53.13 -34.22
CA PRO A 61 -2.03 52.44 -33.39
C PRO A 61 -3.41 53.07 -33.56
N GLU A 62 -4.41 52.27 -33.91
CA GLU A 62 -5.82 52.62 -33.70
C GLU A 62 -6.39 51.81 -32.54
N GLU A 63 -7.09 52.52 -31.68
CA GLU A 63 -7.82 52.03 -30.51
C GLU A 63 -8.95 51.09 -30.94
N GLY A 64 -9.07 49.92 -30.33
CA GLY A 64 -10.20 49.03 -30.59
C GLY A 64 -10.06 47.62 -30.05
N GLU A 65 -10.74 47.39 -28.94
CA GLU A 65 -11.36 46.11 -28.56
C GLU A 65 -10.47 45.01 -27.96
N GLY A 66 -10.97 44.43 -26.88
CA GLY A 66 -10.20 43.67 -25.92
C GLY A 66 -9.64 42.37 -26.49
N TRP A 67 -8.44 42.04 -26.03
CA TRP A 67 -7.81 40.73 -26.16
C TRP A 67 -8.62 39.66 -25.44
N ARG A 68 -9.73 39.21 -26.03
CA ARG A 68 -10.20 37.84 -25.82
C ARG A 68 -9.34 36.95 -26.71
N GLY A 69 -8.19 36.57 -26.18
CA GLY A 69 -7.38 35.51 -26.76
C GLY A 69 -8.23 34.25 -26.88
N THR A 70 -8.61 33.89 -28.09
CA THR A 70 -9.00 32.54 -28.45
C THR A 70 -7.75 31.68 -28.40
N GLY A 71 -7.36 31.31 -27.19
CA GLY A 71 -6.16 30.56 -26.89
C GLY A 71 -6.49 29.45 -25.91
N PHE A 72 -6.52 28.23 -26.43
CA PHE A 72 -6.21 27.02 -25.67
C PHE A 72 -7.26 26.51 -24.67
N THR A 73 -8.49 26.24 -25.13
CA THR A 73 -9.40 25.26 -24.51
C THR A 73 -9.38 23.95 -25.30
N ARG A 74 -8.22 23.29 -25.39
CA ARG A 74 -8.13 21.90 -25.87
C ARG A 74 -8.19 20.87 -24.73
N TRP A 75 -8.15 21.33 -23.48
CA TRP A 75 -8.35 20.47 -22.31
C TRP A 75 -9.81 20.08 -22.10
N ASP A 76 -10.78 20.85 -22.62
CA ASP A 76 -12.21 20.49 -22.55
C ASP A 76 -12.61 19.39 -23.55
N ALA A 77 -11.76 19.11 -24.55
CA ALA A 77 -12.07 18.15 -25.63
C ALA A 77 -11.41 16.77 -25.46
N ILE A 78 -10.61 16.56 -24.41
CA ILE A 78 -10.00 15.27 -24.08
C ILE A 78 -10.65 14.76 -22.79
N GLY A 79 -11.85 14.21 -22.91
CA GLY A 79 -12.39 13.28 -21.92
C GLY A 79 -13.48 13.78 -20.98
N GLU A 80 -14.55 14.40 -21.50
CA GLU A 80 -15.89 14.24 -20.91
C GLU A 80 -16.39 12.81 -21.18
N ALA A 81 -15.76 11.84 -20.52
CA ALA A 81 -15.95 10.43 -20.78
C ALA A 81 -15.55 9.59 -19.55
N HIS A 82 -16.55 9.38 -18.68
CA HIS A 82 -16.80 8.16 -17.90
C HIS A 82 -16.16 7.91 -16.52
N TRP A 83 -15.46 8.87 -15.90
CA TRP A 83 -15.00 8.68 -14.50
C TRP A 83 -15.92 9.35 -13.45
N ASN A 84 -16.71 10.35 -13.85
CA ASN A 84 -17.70 10.99 -12.97
C ASN A 84 -19.03 10.23 -12.95
N SER A 85 -19.02 8.97 -12.51
CA SER A 85 -20.26 8.23 -12.25
C SER A 85 -20.18 7.44 -10.95
N SER A 86 -19.96 8.17 -9.86
CA SER A 86 -20.63 7.97 -8.57
C SER A 86 -20.66 9.33 -7.85
N PRO A 87 -21.80 9.76 -7.29
CA PRO A 87 -21.83 10.99 -6.50
C PRO A 87 -21.06 10.73 -5.19
N GLY A 88 -19.82 11.20 -5.09
CA GLY A 88 -19.11 11.28 -3.82
C GLY A 88 -17.67 10.75 -3.74
N CYS A 89 -16.99 10.43 -4.84
CA CYS A 89 -15.55 10.11 -4.77
C CYS A 89 -14.81 10.64 -6.00
N ASP A 90 -14.27 11.85 -5.90
CA ASP A 90 -13.33 12.35 -6.89
C ASP A 90 -11.98 11.61 -6.70
N LEU A 91 -11.24 11.37 -7.79
CA LEU A 91 -9.95 10.66 -7.75
C LEU A 91 -8.95 11.31 -6.77
N ASN A 92 -9.01 12.64 -6.64
CA ASN A 92 -8.16 13.37 -5.72
C ASN A 92 -8.49 13.01 -4.26
N ASP A 93 -9.76 12.85 -3.92
CA ASP A 93 -10.20 12.45 -2.59
C ASP A 93 -9.69 11.04 -2.25
N GLN A 94 -9.66 10.12 -3.22
CA GLN A 94 -9.12 8.77 -3.02
C GLN A 94 -7.61 8.79 -2.73
N ILE A 95 -6.86 9.70 -3.34
CA ILE A 95 -5.42 9.83 -3.09
C ILE A 95 -5.18 10.40 -1.69
N GLU A 96 -5.97 11.37 -1.26
CA GLU A 96 -5.92 11.91 0.10
C GLU A 96 -6.28 10.84 1.14
N GLN A 97 -7.34 10.06 0.89
CA GLN A 97 -7.72 8.92 1.73
C GLN A 97 -6.61 7.86 1.79
N LEU A 98 -5.91 7.58 0.69
CA LEU A 98 -4.79 6.65 0.69
C LEU A 98 -3.62 7.18 1.52
N GLN A 99 -3.32 8.47 1.43
CA GLN A 99 -2.26 9.09 2.25
C GLN A 99 -2.62 9.02 3.74
N GLN A 100 -3.89 9.29 4.09
CA GLN A 100 -4.34 9.19 5.47
C GLN A 100 -4.28 7.74 5.97
N ALA A 101 -4.77 6.77 5.19
CA ALA A 101 -4.67 5.35 5.52
C ALA A 101 -3.22 4.88 5.72
N VAL A 102 -2.27 5.43 4.96
CA VAL A 102 -0.83 5.17 5.16
C VAL A 102 -0.35 5.75 6.49
N SER A 103 -0.70 6.99 6.82
CA SER A 103 -0.33 7.62 8.09
C SER A 103 -0.92 6.87 9.28
N ASP A 104 -2.21 6.52 9.22
CA ASP A 104 -2.90 5.73 10.23
C ASP A 104 -2.24 4.36 10.43
N GLU A 105 -1.89 3.69 9.34
CA GLU A 105 -1.21 2.40 9.40
C GLU A 105 0.24 2.54 9.89
N VAL A 106 0.95 3.64 9.65
CA VAL A 106 2.30 3.83 10.20
C VAL A 106 2.25 4.08 11.72
N CYS A 107 1.27 4.86 12.19
CA CYS A 107 1.18 5.30 13.57
C CYS A 107 0.41 4.34 14.50
N ALA A 108 -0.44 3.46 13.96
CA ALA A 108 -1.16 2.48 14.78
C ALA A 108 -0.23 1.34 15.25
N PRO A 109 -0.31 0.90 16.54
CA PRO A 109 0.46 -0.24 17.04
C PRO A 109 -0.11 -1.59 16.58
N GLU A 110 -1.40 -1.66 16.26
CA GLU A 110 -2.06 -2.83 15.66
C GLU A 110 -2.22 -2.69 14.15
N LEU A 111 -2.57 -3.80 13.49
CA LEU A 111 -2.90 -3.83 12.07
C LEU A 111 -4.35 -3.36 11.87
N LEU A 112 -4.54 -2.32 11.07
CA LEU A 112 -5.88 -1.78 10.79
C LEU A 112 -6.64 -2.66 9.77
N PRO A 113 -7.98 -2.52 9.64
CA PRO A 113 -8.73 -3.21 8.60
C PRO A 113 -8.22 -2.89 7.20
N PHE A 114 -8.23 -3.88 6.31
CA PHE A 114 -7.72 -3.70 4.95
C PHE A 114 -8.67 -2.81 4.13
N ALA A 115 -8.15 -1.72 3.58
CA ALA A 115 -8.91 -0.79 2.75
C ALA A 115 -9.10 -1.31 1.30
N GLU A 116 -9.78 -2.46 1.14
CA GLU A 116 -9.85 -3.19 -0.13
C GLU A 116 -10.39 -2.37 -1.29
N ARG A 117 -11.52 -1.67 -1.08
CA ARG A 117 -12.16 -0.86 -2.13
C ARG A 117 -11.25 0.27 -2.60
N LEU A 118 -10.73 1.06 -1.66
CA LEU A 118 -9.84 2.18 -1.94
C LEU A 118 -8.59 1.73 -2.71
N VAL A 119 -7.96 0.65 -2.23
CA VAL A 119 -6.73 0.15 -2.86
C VAL A 119 -7.00 -0.43 -4.25
N ALA A 120 -8.11 -1.15 -4.43
CA ALA A 120 -8.50 -1.70 -5.73
C ALA A 120 -8.78 -0.59 -6.75
N ASP A 121 -9.50 0.46 -6.35
CA ASP A 121 -9.84 1.60 -7.20
C ASP A 121 -8.57 2.36 -7.63
N VAL A 122 -7.71 2.71 -6.66
CA VAL A 122 -6.45 3.40 -6.96
C VAL A 122 -5.53 2.54 -7.84
N GLN A 123 -5.49 1.22 -7.63
CA GLN A 123 -4.73 0.31 -8.49
C GLN A 123 -5.27 0.28 -9.92
N ALA A 124 -6.59 0.21 -10.10
CA ALA A 124 -7.21 0.22 -11.42
C ALA A 124 -6.90 1.52 -12.19
N VAL A 125 -7.01 2.67 -11.52
CA VAL A 125 -6.68 3.97 -12.11
C VAL A 125 -5.20 4.06 -12.47
N LEU A 126 -4.31 3.61 -11.58
CA LEU A 126 -2.87 3.62 -11.81
C LEU A 126 -2.46 2.71 -12.97
N GLN A 127 -3.09 1.53 -13.11
CA GLN A 127 -2.87 0.63 -14.25
C GLN A 127 -3.33 1.26 -15.57
N TYR A 128 -4.51 1.88 -15.58
CA TYR A 128 -5.03 2.57 -16.75
C TYR A 128 -4.10 3.71 -17.19
N GLN A 129 -3.70 4.58 -16.25
CA GLN A 129 -2.81 5.71 -16.53
C GLN A 129 -1.43 5.24 -17.03
N GLN A 130 -0.89 4.15 -16.49
CA GLN A 130 0.37 3.58 -16.96
C GLN A 130 0.27 3.05 -18.39
N GLN A 131 -0.84 2.41 -18.74
CA GLN A 131 -1.07 1.93 -20.11
C GLN A 131 -1.15 3.10 -21.10
N GLN A 132 -1.87 4.16 -20.75
CA GLN A 132 -1.97 5.37 -21.57
C GLN A 132 -0.61 6.05 -21.77
N LEU A 133 0.16 6.21 -20.69
CA LEU A 133 1.52 6.74 -20.77
C LEU A 133 2.45 5.88 -21.63
N GLY A 134 2.28 4.55 -21.62
CA GLY A 134 3.02 3.63 -22.48
C GLY A 134 2.73 3.86 -23.97
N GLN A 135 1.46 4.05 -24.33
CA GLN A 135 1.03 4.32 -25.70
C GLN A 135 1.56 5.68 -26.20
N VAL A 136 1.34 6.74 -25.42
CA VAL A 136 1.80 8.10 -25.75
C VAL A 136 3.32 8.16 -25.86
N HIS A 137 4.04 7.39 -25.03
CA HIS A 137 5.49 7.29 -25.12
C HIS A 137 5.94 6.64 -26.45
N ALA A 138 5.26 5.58 -26.89
CA ALA A 138 5.53 4.94 -28.18
C ALA A 138 5.24 5.88 -29.36
N ASP A 139 4.15 6.64 -29.32
CA ASP A 139 3.79 7.61 -30.37
C ASP A 139 4.78 8.79 -30.43
N THR A 140 5.28 9.23 -29.26
CA THR A 140 6.33 10.24 -29.17
C THR A 140 7.65 9.73 -29.74
N ALA A 141 7.99 8.46 -29.51
CA ALA A 141 9.17 7.83 -30.09
C ALA A 141 9.08 7.70 -31.62
N ASN A 142 7.87 7.48 -32.15
CA ASN A 142 7.57 7.45 -33.58
C ASN A 142 7.55 8.84 -34.23
N GLY A 143 7.83 9.91 -33.49
CA GLY A 143 7.95 11.28 -34.02
C GLY A 143 6.60 11.96 -34.32
N ILE A 144 5.48 11.38 -33.87
CA ILE A 144 4.13 11.90 -34.11
C ILE A 144 3.82 13.08 -33.17
N VAL A 145 4.37 13.06 -31.95
CA VAL A 145 4.18 14.07 -30.91
C VAL A 145 5.48 14.86 -30.70
N SER A 146 5.52 16.11 -31.18
CA SER A 146 6.75 16.90 -31.31
C SER A 146 6.68 18.29 -30.67
N ALA A 147 5.87 18.48 -29.62
CA ALA A 147 5.95 19.69 -28.79
C ALA A 147 6.73 19.39 -27.50
N ILE A 148 7.63 20.31 -27.12
CA ILE A 148 8.37 20.24 -25.84
C ILE A 148 7.39 20.20 -24.66
N GLY A 149 6.23 20.89 -24.78
CA GLY A 149 5.16 20.88 -23.79
C GLY A 149 4.59 19.49 -23.53
N ASP A 150 4.34 18.70 -24.58
CA ASP A 150 3.76 17.35 -24.44
C ASP A 150 4.74 16.41 -23.73
N ARG A 151 6.05 16.53 -24.01
CA ARG A 151 7.08 15.76 -23.32
C ARG A 151 7.17 16.10 -21.84
N LEU A 152 7.03 17.38 -21.49
CA LEU A 152 7.01 17.82 -20.09
C LEU A 152 5.76 17.30 -19.36
N ALA A 153 4.59 17.39 -20.00
CA ALA A 153 3.35 16.85 -19.45
C ALA A 153 3.43 15.33 -19.21
N GLN A 154 3.99 14.57 -20.16
CA GLN A 154 4.22 13.13 -20.00
C GLN A 154 5.19 12.83 -18.85
N HIS A 155 6.25 13.62 -18.69
CA HIS A 155 7.19 13.44 -17.59
C HIS A 155 6.51 13.69 -16.24
N LEU A 156 5.71 14.75 -16.13
CA LEU A 156 4.96 15.07 -14.92
C LEU A 156 3.98 13.96 -14.55
N GLN A 157 3.17 13.49 -15.51
CA GLN A 157 2.24 12.38 -15.30
C GLN A 157 2.95 11.09 -14.85
N ARG A 158 4.13 10.81 -15.43
CA ARG A 158 4.96 9.68 -15.01
C ARG A 158 5.46 9.85 -13.57
N GLN A 159 5.91 11.04 -13.19
CA GLN A 159 6.32 11.34 -11.82
C GLN A 159 5.17 11.17 -10.83
N ASP A 160 3.96 11.63 -11.17
CA ASP A 160 2.78 11.49 -10.31
C ASP A 160 2.37 10.03 -10.14
N CYS A 161 2.37 9.23 -11.22
CA CYS A 161 2.16 7.78 -11.13
C CYS A 161 3.17 7.11 -10.17
N MET A 162 4.43 7.56 -10.18
CA MET A 162 5.47 7.04 -9.28
C MET A 162 5.20 7.39 -7.82
N ARG A 163 4.67 8.60 -7.53
CA ARG A 163 4.31 9.03 -6.18
C ARG A 163 3.15 8.19 -5.61
N VAL A 164 2.10 7.97 -6.40
CA VAL A 164 0.97 7.11 -5.99
C VAL A 164 1.42 5.66 -5.80
N ARG A 165 2.27 5.14 -6.70
CA ARG A 165 2.85 3.80 -6.56
C ARG A 165 3.69 3.66 -5.30
N TYR A 166 4.43 4.70 -4.93
CA TYR A 166 5.19 4.73 -3.69
C TYR A 166 4.27 4.67 -2.47
N ALA A 167 3.19 5.45 -2.44
CA ALA A 167 2.21 5.41 -1.35
C ALA A 167 1.58 4.02 -1.18
N LEU A 168 1.14 3.39 -2.28
CA LEU A 168 0.63 2.00 -2.26
C LEU A 168 1.68 1.01 -1.76
N ARG A 169 2.92 1.09 -2.24
CA ARG A 169 4.00 0.22 -1.75
C ARG A 169 4.27 0.44 -0.27
N ASN A 170 4.23 1.68 0.21
CA ASN A 170 4.44 1.99 1.62
C ASN A 170 3.33 1.35 2.48
N TYR A 171 2.06 1.51 2.08
CA TYR A 171 0.91 0.88 2.73
C TYR A 171 1.12 -0.63 2.90
N TYR A 172 1.41 -1.35 1.81
CA TYR A 172 1.63 -2.80 1.88
C TYR A 172 2.86 -3.19 2.71
N ARG A 173 3.97 -2.44 2.62
CA ARG A 173 5.18 -2.75 3.39
C ARG A 173 4.96 -2.64 4.89
N VAL A 174 4.28 -1.58 5.34
CA VAL A 174 3.97 -1.37 6.75
C VAL A 174 3.04 -2.48 7.26
N ARG A 175 1.98 -2.79 6.50
CA ARG A 175 1.06 -3.87 6.84
C ARG A 175 1.73 -5.23 6.94
N LEU A 176 2.54 -5.60 5.94
CA LEU A 176 3.28 -6.87 5.96
C LEU A 176 4.25 -6.95 7.13
N TRP A 177 4.92 -5.85 7.47
CA TRP A 177 5.82 -5.80 8.62
C TRP A 177 5.09 -6.05 9.94
N LYS A 178 3.96 -5.38 10.17
CA LYS A 178 3.12 -5.61 11.37
C LYS A 178 2.54 -7.03 11.40
N ALA A 179 2.01 -7.47 10.27
CA ALA A 179 1.41 -8.79 10.12
C ALA A 179 2.42 -9.91 10.41
N GLN A 180 3.66 -9.77 9.93
CA GLN A 180 4.73 -10.73 10.17
C GLN A 180 5.16 -10.75 11.65
N ARG A 181 5.25 -9.59 12.31
CA ARG A 181 5.64 -9.48 13.73
C ARG A 181 4.70 -10.23 14.67
N HIS A 182 3.40 -10.21 14.37
CA HIS A 182 2.36 -10.86 15.16
C HIS A 182 1.57 -11.90 14.33
N ALA A 183 2.27 -12.72 13.54
CA ALA A 183 1.65 -13.62 12.56
C ALA A 183 0.63 -14.59 13.18
N THR A 184 0.94 -15.23 14.32
CA THR A 184 0.03 -16.17 14.98
C THR A 184 -1.20 -15.47 15.56
N HIS A 185 -1.06 -14.23 16.03
CA HIS A 185 -2.18 -13.43 16.52
C HIS A 185 -3.17 -13.11 15.38
N TYR A 186 -2.68 -12.53 14.29
CA TYR A 186 -3.54 -12.14 13.17
C TYR A 186 -4.13 -13.34 12.40
N LEU A 187 -3.45 -14.49 12.35
CA LEU A 187 -4.04 -15.71 11.79
C LEU A 187 -5.19 -16.29 12.63
N ARG A 188 -5.23 -16.02 13.93
CA ARG A 188 -6.39 -16.34 14.79
C ARG A 188 -7.48 -15.29 14.61
N GLU A 189 -7.10 -14.03 14.62
CA GLU A 189 -8.03 -12.91 14.49
C GLU A 189 -8.73 -12.87 13.13
N SER A 190 -8.05 -13.26 12.06
CA SER A 190 -8.66 -13.40 10.71
C SER A 190 -9.80 -14.43 10.64
N GLN A 191 -9.83 -15.40 11.57
CA GLN A 191 -10.94 -16.36 11.67
C GLN A 191 -12.18 -15.71 12.31
N SER A 192 -11.98 -14.72 13.19
CA SER A 192 -13.07 -13.95 13.80
C SER A 192 -13.50 -12.76 12.95
N ASP A 193 -12.56 -12.03 12.36
CA ASP A 193 -12.83 -10.88 11.49
C ASP A 193 -12.07 -11.03 10.14
N PRO A 194 -12.77 -11.42 9.07
CA PRO A 194 -12.14 -11.60 7.76
C PRO A 194 -11.74 -10.27 7.10
N ARG A 195 -12.11 -9.10 7.66
CA ARG A 195 -11.79 -7.78 7.07
C ARG A 195 -10.40 -7.27 7.44
N CYS A 196 -9.75 -7.89 8.42
CA CYS A 196 -8.45 -7.44 8.92
C CYS A 196 -7.33 -7.65 7.89
N LEU A 197 -7.36 -8.77 7.15
CA LEU A 197 -6.32 -9.16 6.18
C LEU A 197 -6.87 -9.25 4.77
N SER A 198 -6.05 -8.85 3.79
CA SER A 198 -6.27 -9.20 2.40
C SER A 198 -6.08 -10.71 2.18
N PRO A 199 -6.78 -11.36 1.21
CA PRO A 199 -6.57 -12.78 0.90
C PRO A 199 -5.11 -13.13 0.57
N LEU A 200 -4.39 -12.21 -0.07
CA LEU A 200 -2.96 -12.38 -0.39
C LEU A 200 -2.08 -12.26 0.87
N GLU A 201 -2.43 -11.35 1.79
CA GLU A 201 -1.75 -11.21 3.08
C GLU A 201 -1.94 -12.47 3.93
N GLU A 202 -3.17 -13.00 3.98
CA GLU A 202 -3.47 -14.23 4.70
C GLU A 202 -2.68 -15.44 4.14
N ALA A 203 -2.66 -15.59 2.81
CA ALA A 203 -1.88 -16.65 2.16
C ALA A 203 -0.38 -16.52 2.46
N PHE A 204 0.16 -15.29 2.46
CA PHE A 204 1.54 -15.01 2.85
C PHE A 204 1.81 -15.42 4.31
N LEU A 205 0.95 -15.02 5.24
CA LEU A 205 1.12 -15.34 6.67
C LEU A 205 1.05 -16.86 6.93
N ARG A 206 0.11 -17.57 6.29
CA ARG A 206 0.01 -19.03 6.41
C ARG A 206 1.28 -19.73 5.93
N ARG A 207 1.86 -19.26 4.82
CA ARG A 207 3.13 -19.78 4.29
C ARG A 207 4.30 -19.43 5.22
N TYR A 208 4.34 -18.21 5.73
CA TYR A 208 5.36 -17.76 6.68
C TYR A 208 5.34 -18.59 7.97
N GLN A 209 4.16 -18.79 8.57
CA GLN A 209 4.00 -19.58 9.78
C GLN A 209 4.42 -21.04 9.57
N ARG A 210 4.00 -21.66 8.45
CA ARG A 210 4.41 -23.03 8.11
C ARG A 210 5.93 -23.16 8.00
N ASN A 211 6.58 -22.22 7.31
CA ASN A 211 8.03 -22.20 7.15
C ASN A 211 8.74 -22.01 8.49
N MET A 212 8.22 -21.11 9.34
CA MET A 212 8.76 -20.87 10.67
C MET A 212 8.67 -22.15 11.53
N VAL A 213 7.48 -22.75 11.64
CA VAL A 213 7.27 -23.98 12.41
C VAL A 213 8.16 -25.10 11.89
N HIS A 214 8.29 -25.27 10.57
CA HIS A 214 9.16 -26.26 9.97
C HIS A 214 10.63 -26.03 10.36
N HIS A 215 11.11 -24.79 10.25
CA HIS A 215 12.49 -24.44 10.61
C HIS A 215 12.78 -24.65 12.10
N LEU A 216 11.88 -24.23 12.99
CA LEU A 216 12.01 -24.43 14.44
C LEU A 216 11.98 -25.93 14.78
N ASN A 217 11.15 -26.71 14.09
CA ASN A 217 11.06 -28.15 14.31
C ASN A 217 12.33 -28.89 13.89
N GLU A 218 12.86 -28.58 12.70
CA GLU A 218 14.11 -29.17 12.22
C GLU A 218 15.32 -28.74 13.04
N SER A 219 15.33 -27.50 13.53
CA SER A 219 16.48 -26.96 14.25
C SER A 219 16.52 -27.40 15.72
N PHE A 220 15.39 -27.42 16.42
CA PHE A 220 15.39 -27.74 17.86
C PHE A 220 14.16 -28.47 18.40
N LEU A 221 12.92 -28.20 17.93
CA LEU A 221 11.72 -28.72 18.63
C LEU A 221 11.62 -30.25 18.58
N LYS A 222 12.23 -30.91 17.60
CA LYS A 222 12.32 -32.37 17.54
C LYS A 222 13.07 -33.00 18.72
N HIS A 223 13.97 -32.24 19.36
CA HIS A 223 14.73 -32.67 20.54
C HIS A 223 14.07 -32.26 21.86
N VAL A 224 13.05 -31.41 21.81
CA VAL A 224 12.29 -30.96 22.98
C VAL A 224 11.19 -31.98 23.30
N PRO A 225 10.93 -32.29 24.59
CA PRO A 225 9.81 -33.13 25.01
C PRO A 225 8.47 -32.62 24.48
N GLU A 226 7.58 -33.54 24.13
CA GLU A 226 6.25 -33.24 23.57
C GLU A 226 5.44 -32.15 24.31
N PRO A 227 5.38 -32.09 25.66
CA PRO A 227 4.58 -31.07 26.33
C PRO A 227 5.07 -29.63 26.10
N LEU A 228 6.34 -29.43 25.71
CA LEU A 228 6.96 -28.11 25.49
C LEU A 228 7.16 -27.81 24.00
N ARG A 229 6.68 -28.68 23.12
CA ARG A 229 6.88 -28.55 21.67
C ARG A 229 5.94 -27.54 21.02
N ARG A 230 4.84 -27.21 21.69
CA ARG A 230 3.82 -26.29 21.20
C ARG A 230 4.34 -24.85 21.26
N LEU A 231 3.95 -24.05 20.26
CA LEU A 231 4.36 -22.64 20.12
C LEU A 231 3.23 -21.68 20.49
N ASP A 232 2.14 -22.23 21.03
CA ASP A 232 0.90 -21.54 21.26
C ASP A 232 0.38 -21.68 22.69
N ASP A 233 1.24 -22.15 23.61
CA ASP A 233 0.86 -22.33 25.01
C ASP A 233 0.69 -21.00 25.72
N VAL A 234 -0.34 -20.99 26.57
CA VAL A 234 -0.65 -19.94 27.53
C VAL A 234 -0.54 -20.60 28.89
N GLU A 235 0.61 -20.46 29.54
CA GLU A 235 0.78 -20.96 30.90
C GLU A 235 0.19 -19.94 31.88
N ARG A 236 -0.92 -20.32 32.50
CA ARG A 236 -1.42 -19.66 33.71
C ARG A 236 -0.65 -20.21 34.89
N ASN A 237 0.32 -19.45 35.36
CA ASN A 237 1.06 -19.78 36.57
C ASN A 237 0.07 -20.04 37.73
N GLN A 238 0.01 -21.28 38.22
CA GLN A 238 -0.83 -21.65 39.38
C GLN A 238 -0.31 -21.05 40.70
N SER A 239 0.84 -20.38 40.67
CA SER A 239 1.58 -19.84 41.81
C SER A 239 1.10 -18.45 42.29
N GLY A 240 -0.05 -17.95 41.83
CA GLY A 240 -0.67 -16.73 42.38
C GLY A 240 0.13 -15.43 42.18
N HIS A 241 1.29 -15.49 41.53
CA HIS A 241 2.01 -14.33 40.99
C HIS A 241 1.57 -14.18 39.54
N GLY A 242 0.68 -13.21 39.30
CA GLY A 242 -0.17 -13.03 38.12
C GLY A 242 0.55 -12.71 36.79
N THR A 243 1.67 -13.37 36.49
CA THR A 243 2.31 -13.30 35.18
C THR A 243 1.78 -14.46 34.34
N GLU A 244 0.70 -14.24 33.59
CA GLU A 244 0.28 -15.19 32.55
C GLU A 244 1.36 -15.18 31.44
N LEU A 245 2.05 -16.30 31.22
CA LEU A 245 3.04 -16.41 30.15
C LEU A 245 2.30 -16.80 28.87
N ASN A 246 2.13 -15.82 27.97
CA ASN A 246 1.55 -16.05 26.65
C ASN A 246 2.67 -16.05 25.60
N MET A 247 2.90 -17.20 24.94
CA MET A 247 3.90 -17.29 23.86
C MET A 247 3.46 -16.59 22.57
N VAL A 248 2.17 -16.30 22.42
CA VAL A 248 1.66 -15.56 21.27
C VAL A 248 1.73 -14.06 21.55
N THR A 249 2.65 -13.39 20.86
CA THR A 249 2.82 -11.94 20.94
C THR A 249 1.61 -11.24 20.32
N ALA A 250 1.02 -10.30 21.07
CA ALA A 250 -0.05 -9.42 20.61
C ALA A 250 0.48 -7.97 20.46
N PRO A 251 -0.17 -7.13 19.63
CA PRO A 251 0.13 -5.70 19.60
C PRO A 251 -0.19 -5.04 20.94
N ASP A 252 0.60 -4.03 21.31
CA ASP A 252 0.39 -3.27 22.56
C ASP A 252 -0.58 -2.10 22.32
N LEU A 253 -1.76 -2.17 22.93
CA LEU A 253 -2.79 -1.13 22.79
C LEU A 253 -2.59 0.05 23.76
N ASP A 254 -1.69 -0.07 24.73
CA ASP A 254 -1.37 0.99 25.68
C ASP A 254 -0.27 1.95 25.16
N GLU A 255 0.24 1.72 23.94
CA GLU A 255 1.19 2.61 23.27
C GLU A 255 0.59 4.00 23.02
N TYR A 256 1.40 5.05 23.20
CA TYR A 256 0.98 6.43 23.01
C TYR A 256 1.03 6.81 21.53
N VAL A 257 -0.08 7.32 21.02
CA VAL A 257 -0.22 7.81 19.64
C VAL A 257 -0.64 9.26 19.63
N VAL A 258 -0.26 9.99 18.58
CA VAL A 258 -0.72 11.35 18.33
C VAL A 258 -1.92 11.27 17.40
N ALA A 259 -3.03 11.86 17.84
CA ALA A 259 -4.31 11.78 17.17
C ALA A 259 -4.88 13.19 16.94
N ARG A 260 -5.38 13.43 15.72
CA ARG A 260 -6.12 14.62 15.32
C ARG A 260 -7.60 14.27 15.19
N PHE A 261 -8.44 15.07 15.84
CA PHE A 261 -9.89 14.88 15.83
C PHE A 261 -10.50 15.56 14.59
N VAL A 262 -11.04 14.78 13.66
CA VAL A 262 -11.71 15.29 12.44
C VAL A 262 -13.13 15.71 12.75
N HIS A 263 -13.82 14.93 13.59
CA HIS A 263 -15.18 15.16 14.00
C HIS A 263 -15.23 15.37 15.53
N PRO A 264 -16.16 16.19 16.05
CA PRO A 264 -16.34 16.32 17.49
C PRO A 264 -16.80 14.98 18.07
N CYS A 265 -16.03 14.42 19.00
CA CYS A 265 -16.35 13.15 19.64
C CYS A 265 -16.02 13.17 21.13
N GLU A 266 -16.69 12.34 21.91
CA GLU A 266 -16.40 12.13 23.32
C GLU A 266 -15.68 10.79 23.48
N LEU A 267 -14.56 10.78 24.21
CA LEU A 267 -13.85 9.54 24.55
C LEU A 267 -13.93 9.27 26.04
N ASP A 268 -14.06 7.98 26.39
CA ASP A 268 -13.98 7.52 27.77
C ASP A 268 -12.53 7.31 28.18
N LEU A 269 -12.01 8.25 28.98
CA LEU A 269 -10.63 8.25 29.47
C LEU A 269 -10.51 7.67 30.90
N ALA A 270 -11.59 7.12 31.47
CA ALA A 270 -11.65 6.70 32.87
C ALA A 270 -10.57 5.67 33.25
N ALA A 271 -10.09 4.87 32.29
CA ALA A 271 -9.05 3.87 32.54
C ALA A 271 -7.63 4.46 32.72
N THR A 272 -7.45 5.78 32.62
CA THR A 272 -6.11 6.43 32.71
C THR A 272 -5.62 6.61 34.16
N GLY A 273 -6.46 6.31 35.16
CA GLY A 273 -6.09 6.39 36.58
C GLY A 273 -5.82 7.82 37.11
N GLN A 274 -6.02 8.83 36.27
CA GLN A 274 -6.04 10.24 36.64
C GLN A 274 -7.50 10.70 36.71
N SER A 275 -7.80 11.72 37.53
CA SER A 275 -9.16 12.24 37.76
C SER A 275 -9.72 13.00 36.54
N LEU A 276 -9.59 12.43 35.35
CA LEU A 276 -10.23 12.91 34.15
C LEU A 276 -11.71 12.49 34.19
N PRO A 277 -12.61 13.33 33.66
CA PRO A 277 -14.02 12.98 33.54
C PRO A 277 -14.17 11.70 32.69
N GLN A 278 -15.20 10.90 33.02
CA GLN A 278 -15.54 9.65 32.33
C GLN A 278 -15.86 9.87 30.85
N ALA A 279 -16.22 11.07 30.44
CA ALA A 279 -16.33 11.47 29.05
C ALA A 279 -15.63 12.82 28.89
N PHE A 280 -14.56 12.85 28.08
CA PHE A 280 -13.90 14.10 27.72
C PHE A 280 -14.30 14.49 26.30
N PRO A 281 -14.95 15.66 26.10
CA PRO A 281 -15.35 16.11 24.77
C PRO A 281 -14.16 16.71 24.02
N PHE A 282 -13.87 16.17 22.84
CA PHE A 282 -12.86 16.70 21.93
C PHE A 282 -13.52 17.53 20.83
N ARG A 283 -12.88 18.65 20.45
CA ARG A 283 -13.34 19.50 19.36
C ARG A 283 -12.68 19.10 18.07
N GLN A 284 -13.34 19.43 16.95
CA GLN A 284 -12.74 19.30 15.63
C GLN A 284 -11.46 20.13 15.54
N GLY A 285 -10.40 19.51 15.01
CA GLY A 285 -9.07 20.11 14.82
C GLY A 285 -8.15 19.98 16.03
N ASP A 286 -8.62 19.46 17.16
CA ASP A 286 -7.77 19.24 18.32
C ASP A 286 -6.74 18.14 18.04
N VAL A 287 -5.52 18.28 18.59
CA VAL A 287 -4.45 17.28 18.49
C VAL A 287 -4.00 16.89 19.89
N PHE A 288 -4.04 15.60 20.19
CA PHE A 288 -3.69 15.07 21.52
C PHE A 288 -2.80 13.83 21.41
N CYS A 289 -1.94 13.65 22.41
CA CYS A 289 -1.15 12.43 22.61
C CYS A 289 -1.80 11.60 23.72
N LEU A 290 -2.25 10.40 23.38
CA LEU A 290 -3.03 9.54 24.27
C LEU A 290 -2.81 8.07 23.93
N ARG A 291 -3.22 7.15 24.82
CA ARG A 291 -3.03 5.72 24.58
C ARG A 291 -3.96 5.22 23.49
N TYR A 292 -3.42 4.42 22.57
CA TYR A 292 -4.13 3.93 21.39
C TYR A 292 -5.48 3.28 21.70
N ARG A 293 -5.57 2.50 22.79
CA ARG A 293 -6.80 1.84 23.25
C ARG A 293 -8.04 2.75 23.32
N PHE A 294 -7.86 4.06 23.59
CA PHE A 294 -8.98 5.00 23.72
C PHE A 294 -9.44 5.57 22.38
N VAL A 295 -8.51 5.70 21.42
CA VAL A 295 -8.80 6.25 20.09
C VAL A 295 -9.15 5.17 19.07
N ARG A 296 -8.78 3.91 19.32
CA ARG A 296 -9.03 2.77 18.43
C ARG A 296 -10.44 2.76 17.81
N ASP A 297 -11.47 2.81 18.64
CA ASP A 297 -12.85 2.74 18.14
C ASP A 297 -13.26 4.01 17.39
N ALA A 298 -12.71 5.17 17.75
CA ALA A 298 -12.95 6.44 17.06
C ALA A 298 -12.23 6.50 15.70
N LEU A 299 -11.03 5.91 15.62
CA LEU A 299 -10.26 5.73 14.40
C LEU A 299 -11.00 4.82 13.42
N LEU A 300 -11.54 3.69 13.89
CA LEU A 300 -12.33 2.78 13.05
C LEU A 300 -13.62 3.40 12.50
N ARG A 301 -14.17 4.41 13.19
CA ARG A 301 -15.32 5.20 12.71
C ARG A 301 -14.95 6.33 11.74
N GLY A 302 -13.68 6.72 11.67
CA GLY A 302 -13.22 7.89 10.92
C GLY A 302 -13.45 9.23 11.65
N ASP A 303 -13.66 9.21 12.96
CA ASP A 303 -13.79 10.43 13.77
C ASP A 303 -12.42 11.07 14.03
N VAL A 304 -11.36 10.25 13.97
CA VAL A 304 -9.99 10.57 14.36
C VAL A 304 -9.02 10.05 13.32
N GLU A 305 -7.95 10.79 13.11
CA GLU A 305 -6.84 10.49 12.21
C GLU A 305 -5.53 10.49 13.01
N LEU A 306 -4.61 9.57 12.73
CA LEU A 306 -3.30 9.54 13.36
C LEU A 306 -2.30 10.38 12.55
N ILE A 307 -1.33 10.97 13.26
CA ILE A 307 -0.27 11.83 12.70
C ILE A 307 1.11 11.37 13.20
#